data_AF-A0A2S6N125-F1
#
_entry.id   AF-A0A2S6N125-F1
#
_cell.length_a   1.000
_cell.length_b   1.000
_cell.length_c   1.000
_cell.angle_alpha   90.00
_cell.angle_beta   90.00
_cell.angle_gamma   90.00
#
_symmetry.space_group_name_H-M   'P 1'
#
loop_
_entity.id
_entity.type
_entity.pdbx_description
1 polymer ?
#
loop_
_entity_poly.entity_id
_entity_poly.type
_entity_poly.pdbx_seq_one_letter_code
_entity_poly.pdbx_strand_id
1 'polypeptide(L)'
;MPYGPSWSLAASHLVLQMLANPTGAARRRGPSALSGQGTVEYLVDVCAPCQDVTAAYAIDGIAVSDFCTRRFFGGPAPPGAASFTGAVREPFQPAAGGQVTWLADDGLLYQAHADETGRSRVQGGFSAASRGSLSLRELTDLLTPHRLEALANASPTAALLDARQDARRVRVANLARYRDDIAWRFGHVAWPAPQPRPEPMPRVRVARHLGSEPIIYAAGPAA
;
A
#
# COMPACT_ATOMS: atom_id res chain seq x y z
N MET A 1 -22.41 4.51 3.34
CA MET A 1 -21.23 3.79 3.88
C MET A 1 -20.70 4.57 5.07
N PRO A 2 -20.72 4.03 6.30
CA PRO A 2 -19.98 4.65 7.39
C PRO A 2 -18.48 4.38 7.14
N TYR A 3 -17.72 5.43 6.89
CA TYR A 3 -16.27 5.34 6.75
C TYR A 3 -15.64 5.44 8.14
N GLY A 4 -14.83 4.46 8.51
CA GLY A 4 -14.13 4.40 9.79
C GLY A 4 -12.88 5.31 9.86
N PRO A 5 -12.11 5.22 10.95
CA PRO A 5 -10.92 6.06 11.18
C PRO A 5 -9.81 5.85 10.14
N SER A 6 -9.90 4.76 9.36
CA SER A 6 -8.97 4.32 8.33
C SER A 6 -9.48 4.57 6.90
N TRP A 7 -10.48 5.43 6.71
CA TRP A 7 -11.06 5.73 5.39
C TRP A 7 -10.02 6.11 4.32
N SER A 8 -8.93 6.77 4.71
CA SER A 8 -7.87 7.19 3.79
C SER A 8 -7.13 6.00 3.18
N LEU A 9 -7.12 4.85 3.86
CA LEU A 9 -6.60 3.61 3.32
C LEU A 9 -7.42 3.16 2.12
N ALA A 10 -8.75 3.02 2.28
CA ALA A 10 -9.65 2.64 1.20
C ALA A 10 -9.65 3.66 0.05
N ALA A 11 -9.59 4.97 0.36
CA ALA A 11 -9.54 6.01 -0.65
C ALA A 11 -8.26 5.95 -1.48
N SER A 12 -7.09 5.88 -0.84
CA SER A 12 -5.81 5.74 -1.56
C SER A 12 -5.71 4.42 -2.33
N HIS A 13 -6.28 3.34 -1.78
CA HIS A 13 -6.37 2.03 -2.44
C HIS A 13 -7.06 2.13 -3.79
N LEU A 14 -8.27 2.73 -3.81
CA LEU A 14 -9.06 2.92 -5.01
C LEU A 14 -8.37 3.85 -6.01
N VAL A 15 -7.81 4.97 -5.55
CA VAL A 15 -7.10 5.92 -6.42
C VAL A 15 -5.95 5.23 -7.14
N LEU A 16 -5.11 4.47 -6.43
CA LEU A 16 -3.99 3.74 -7.02
C LEU A 16 -4.46 2.65 -8.01
N GLN A 17 -5.54 1.94 -7.68
CA GLN A 17 -6.17 0.99 -8.60
C GLN A 17 -6.70 1.64 -9.87
N MET A 18 -7.35 2.80 -9.76
CA MET A 18 -7.87 3.53 -10.91
C MET A 18 -6.75 4.07 -11.79
N LEU A 19 -5.65 4.53 -11.19
CA LEU A 19 -4.49 5.01 -11.93
C LEU A 19 -3.76 3.86 -12.66
N ALA A 20 -3.67 2.69 -12.05
CA ALA A 20 -2.93 1.56 -12.61
C ALA A 20 -3.74 0.73 -13.63
N ASN A 21 -5.02 0.47 -13.34
CA ASN A 21 -5.86 -0.46 -14.10
C ASN A 21 -7.36 -0.21 -13.86
N PRO A 22 -7.93 0.86 -14.44
CA PRO A 22 -9.29 1.31 -14.12
C PRO A 22 -10.37 0.30 -14.55
N THR A 23 -10.17 -0.40 -15.67
CA THR A 23 -11.15 -1.36 -16.21
C THR A 23 -10.85 -2.82 -15.86
N GLY A 24 -9.67 -3.10 -15.29
CA GLY A 24 -9.20 -4.48 -15.15
C GLY A 24 -8.66 -5.08 -16.46
N ALA A 25 -8.45 -4.30 -17.53
CA ALA A 25 -7.93 -4.83 -18.79
C ALA A 25 -6.43 -5.18 -18.72
N ALA A 26 -5.65 -4.49 -17.88
CA ALA A 26 -4.23 -4.75 -17.74
C ALA A 26 -3.98 -6.05 -16.98
N ARG A 27 -3.24 -6.97 -17.62
CA ARG A 27 -2.93 -8.31 -17.11
C ARG A 27 -1.46 -8.66 -17.29
N ARG A 28 -0.97 -9.60 -16.49
CA ARG A 28 0.40 -10.12 -16.54
C ARG A 28 0.41 -11.64 -16.44
N ARG A 29 1.17 -12.29 -17.31
CA ARG A 29 1.31 -13.74 -17.29
C ARG A 29 2.20 -14.17 -16.12
N GLY A 30 1.81 -15.25 -15.44
CA GLY A 30 2.56 -15.83 -14.33
C GLY A 30 2.15 -17.29 -14.08
N PRO A 31 2.92 -18.02 -13.26
CA PRO A 31 2.54 -19.37 -12.86
C PRO A 31 1.27 -19.32 -12.01
N SER A 32 0.32 -20.23 -12.25
CA SER A 32 -0.89 -20.33 -11.43
C SER A 32 -0.55 -20.76 -9.99
N ALA A 33 -1.32 -20.24 -9.03
CA ALA A 33 -1.33 -20.72 -7.67
C ALA A 33 -2.04 -22.10 -7.53
N LEU A 34 -2.83 -22.51 -8.52
CA LEU A 34 -3.49 -23.82 -8.56
C LEU A 34 -2.69 -24.80 -9.42
N SER A 35 -2.45 -25.99 -8.86
CA SER A 35 -1.85 -27.10 -9.59
C SER A 35 -2.70 -27.47 -10.81
N GLY A 36 -2.03 -27.73 -11.94
CA GLY A 36 -2.67 -28.13 -13.19
C GLY A 36 -3.11 -26.99 -14.12
N GLN A 37 -3.13 -25.73 -13.68
CA GLN A 37 -3.49 -24.59 -14.55
C GLN A 37 -2.34 -24.02 -15.39
N GLY A 38 -1.08 -24.35 -15.07
CA GLY A 38 0.07 -23.85 -15.83
C GLY A 38 0.25 -22.33 -15.72
N THR A 39 0.33 -21.64 -16.86
CA THR A 39 0.51 -20.17 -16.91
C THR A 39 -0.84 -19.48 -17.06
N VAL A 40 -1.11 -18.49 -16.21
CA VAL A 40 -2.38 -17.76 -16.16
C VAL A 40 -2.17 -16.25 -16.31
N GLU A 41 -3.24 -15.50 -16.53
CA GLU A 41 -3.20 -14.04 -16.64
C GLU A 41 -3.67 -13.37 -15.35
N TYR A 42 -2.72 -12.90 -14.54
CA TYR A 42 -3.00 -12.13 -13.33
C TYR A 42 -3.50 -10.73 -13.67
N LEU A 43 -4.56 -10.30 -12.99
CA LEU A 43 -5.04 -8.94 -13.03
C LEU A 43 -4.00 -8.01 -12.40
N VAL A 44 -3.68 -6.90 -13.06
CA VAL A 44 -2.80 -5.87 -12.48
C VAL A 44 -3.62 -5.02 -11.52
N ASP A 45 -3.79 -5.52 -10.31
CA ASP A 45 -4.35 -4.75 -9.20
C ASP A 45 -3.22 -4.47 -8.21
N VAL A 46 -2.68 -3.26 -8.24
CA VAL A 46 -1.40 -2.96 -7.57
C VAL A 46 -1.52 -2.96 -6.05
N CYS A 47 -2.69 -2.71 -5.48
CA CYS A 47 -2.87 -2.66 -4.04
C CYS A 47 -3.33 -4.00 -3.47
N ALA A 48 -4.06 -4.80 -4.27
CA ALA A 48 -4.66 -6.05 -3.81
C ALA A 48 -3.68 -7.04 -3.13
N PRO A 49 -2.46 -7.28 -3.62
CA PRO A 49 -1.57 -8.27 -3.01
C PRO A 49 -1.00 -7.84 -1.66
N CYS A 50 -1.13 -6.56 -1.28
CA CYS A 50 -0.65 -5.99 -0.03
C CYS A 50 -1.72 -5.14 0.66
N GLN A 51 -2.99 -5.52 0.50
CA GLN A 51 -4.14 -4.70 0.87
C GLN A 51 -4.48 -4.64 2.36
N ASP A 52 -3.53 -4.96 3.24
CA ASP A 52 -3.78 -5.03 4.67
C ASP A 52 -3.35 -3.75 5.40
N VAL A 53 -4.01 -3.43 6.51
CA VAL A 53 -3.66 -2.26 7.34
C VAL A 53 -2.25 -2.38 7.95
N THR A 54 -1.74 -3.59 8.13
CA THR A 54 -0.37 -3.85 8.58
C THR A 54 0.68 -3.52 7.53
N ALA A 55 0.33 -3.58 6.24
CA ALA A 55 1.20 -3.21 5.14
C ALA A 55 1.21 -1.70 4.86
N ALA A 56 0.22 -0.97 5.36
CA ALA A 56 0.04 0.46 5.13
C ALA A 56 1.22 1.32 5.64
N TYR A 57 1.34 2.52 5.06
CA TYR A 57 2.30 3.52 5.51
C TYR A 57 1.62 4.88 5.70
N ALA A 58 2.34 5.83 6.30
CA ALA A 58 1.82 7.16 6.56
C ALA A 58 2.54 8.23 5.73
N ILE A 59 1.77 9.18 5.23
CA ILE A 59 2.26 10.45 4.65
C ILE A 59 1.67 11.57 5.50
N ASP A 60 2.52 12.37 6.15
CA ASP A 60 2.10 13.46 7.05
C ASP A 60 1.03 13.03 8.07
N GLY A 61 1.18 11.82 8.61
CA GLY A 61 0.29 11.23 9.60
C GLY A 61 -1.04 10.69 9.07
N ILE A 62 -1.21 10.66 7.76
CA ILE A 62 -2.38 10.07 7.08
C ILE A 62 -1.99 8.68 6.57
N ALA A 63 -2.72 7.65 7.01
CA ALA A 63 -2.50 6.28 6.56
C ALA A 63 -2.97 6.11 5.10
N VAL A 64 -2.12 5.46 4.29
CA VAL A 64 -2.37 5.19 2.87
C VAL A 64 -1.97 3.75 2.53
N SER A 65 -2.62 3.20 1.50
CA SER A 65 -2.41 1.81 1.08
C SER A 65 -1.01 1.59 0.51
N ASP A 66 -0.43 0.44 0.81
CA ASP A 66 0.74 -0.07 0.09
C ASP A 66 0.37 -0.49 -1.33
N PHE A 67 1.38 -0.61 -2.18
CA PHE A 67 1.22 -1.08 -3.56
C PHE A 67 2.41 -1.91 -4.00
N CYS A 68 2.13 -2.87 -4.87
CA CYS A 68 3.09 -3.76 -5.47
C CYS A 68 3.89 -3.08 -6.58
N THR A 69 5.15 -3.47 -6.72
CA THR A 69 6.02 -3.03 -7.81
C THR A 69 5.92 -3.99 -9.00
N ARG A 70 6.58 -3.64 -10.11
CA ARG A 70 6.66 -4.54 -11.28
C ARG A 70 7.26 -5.91 -10.95
N ARG A 71 8.09 -6.01 -9.89
CA ARG A 71 8.68 -7.26 -9.40
C ARG A 71 7.62 -8.29 -9.05
N PHE A 72 6.51 -7.86 -8.46
CA PHE A 72 5.43 -8.75 -8.09
C PHE A 72 4.90 -9.55 -9.28
N PHE A 73 4.85 -8.93 -10.45
CA PHE A 73 4.37 -9.56 -11.68
C PHE A 73 5.51 -10.17 -12.52
N GLY A 74 6.63 -10.53 -11.89
CA GLY A 74 7.79 -11.13 -12.56
C GLY A 74 8.58 -10.17 -13.47
N GLY A 75 8.29 -8.87 -13.43
CA GLY A 75 8.99 -7.87 -14.23
C GLY A 75 10.39 -7.54 -13.69
N PRO A 76 11.30 -7.02 -14.54
CA PRO A 76 12.59 -6.54 -14.08
C PRO A 76 12.39 -5.37 -13.10
N ALA A 77 13.01 -5.50 -11.93
CA ALA A 77 13.00 -4.49 -10.88
C ALA A 77 14.34 -4.56 -10.13
N PRO A 78 14.80 -3.44 -9.54
CA PRO A 78 15.95 -3.48 -8.64
C PRO A 78 15.76 -4.55 -7.55
N PRO A 79 16.84 -5.15 -7.05
CA PRO A 79 16.79 -6.03 -5.89
C PRO A 79 16.03 -5.35 -4.75
N GLY A 80 15.12 -6.08 -4.11
CA GLY A 80 14.27 -5.53 -3.07
C GLY A 80 12.89 -6.16 -3.05
N ALA A 81 12.00 -5.56 -2.26
CA ALA A 81 10.66 -6.07 -2.07
C ALA A 81 9.77 -5.91 -3.31
N ALA A 82 8.76 -6.77 -3.39
CA ALA A 82 7.73 -6.74 -4.41
C ALA A 82 6.59 -5.74 -4.09
N SER A 83 6.69 -4.99 -2.97
CA SER A 83 5.84 -3.84 -2.65
C SER A 83 6.63 -2.64 -2.15
N PHE A 84 5.99 -1.48 -2.05
CA PHE A 84 6.65 -0.23 -1.65
C PHE A 84 7.11 -0.24 -0.18
N THR A 85 6.31 -0.82 0.73
CA THR A 85 6.72 -0.91 2.15
C THR A 85 7.61 -2.11 2.46
N GLY A 86 7.59 -3.14 1.63
CA GLY A 86 8.30 -4.38 1.92
C GLY A 86 7.41 -5.57 2.26
N ALA A 87 6.10 -5.36 2.35
CA ALA A 87 5.14 -6.38 2.77
C ALA A 87 5.11 -7.62 1.86
N VAL A 88 5.29 -7.42 0.54
CA VAL A 88 5.33 -8.52 -0.43
C VAL A 88 6.77 -8.88 -0.77
N ARG A 89 7.13 -10.15 -0.64
CA ARG A 89 8.49 -10.65 -0.85
C ARG A 89 8.67 -11.36 -2.18
N GLU A 90 7.71 -12.20 -2.54
CA GLU A 90 7.80 -13.09 -3.69
C GLU A 90 6.83 -12.70 -4.82
N PRO A 91 7.22 -12.90 -6.10
CA PRO A 91 6.33 -12.70 -7.23
C PRO A 91 5.06 -13.56 -7.14
N PHE A 92 3.92 -12.99 -7.52
CA PHE A 92 2.60 -13.63 -7.57
C PHE A 92 2.08 -14.21 -6.24
N GLN A 93 2.79 -14.00 -5.13
CA GLN A 93 2.39 -14.42 -3.79
C GLN A 93 1.94 -13.21 -2.97
N PRO A 94 0.64 -13.06 -2.68
CA PRO A 94 0.17 -11.95 -1.85
C PRO A 94 0.77 -12.02 -0.44
N ALA A 95 0.94 -10.85 0.20
CA ALA A 95 1.24 -10.76 1.62
C ALA A 95 0.06 -11.26 2.47
N ALA A 96 0.27 -11.44 3.77
CA ALA A 96 -0.83 -11.73 4.71
C ALA A 96 -1.94 -10.67 4.60
N GLY A 97 -3.21 -11.11 4.51
CA GLY A 97 -4.37 -10.24 4.23
C GLY A 97 -4.47 -9.74 2.78
N GLY A 98 -3.50 -10.09 1.94
CA GLY A 98 -3.43 -9.78 0.53
C GLY A 98 -4.27 -10.72 -0.33
N GLN A 99 -4.53 -10.30 -1.57
CA GLN A 99 -5.20 -11.13 -2.57
C GLN A 99 -4.61 -10.97 -3.97
N VAL A 100 -4.81 -11.98 -4.81
CA VAL A 100 -4.55 -11.93 -6.24
C VAL A 100 -5.73 -12.49 -7.02
N THR A 101 -5.99 -11.91 -8.19
CA THR A 101 -7.03 -12.35 -9.13
C THR A 101 -6.36 -12.75 -10.43
N TRP A 102 -6.76 -13.86 -11.05
CA TRP A 102 -6.28 -14.27 -12.37
C TRP A 102 -7.39 -14.88 -13.23
N LEU A 103 -7.19 -14.80 -14.55
CA LEU A 103 -7.96 -15.50 -15.56
C LEU A 103 -7.14 -16.73 -16.00
N ALA A 104 -7.75 -17.91 -15.95
CA ALA A 104 -7.13 -19.15 -16.43
C ALA A 104 -7.50 -19.43 -17.89
N ASP A 105 -6.84 -20.42 -18.49
CA ASP A 105 -7.03 -20.79 -19.90
C ASP A 105 -8.44 -21.32 -20.22
N ASP A 106 -9.18 -21.76 -19.19
CA ASP A 106 -10.61 -22.14 -19.29
C ASP A 106 -11.55 -20.92 -19.40
N GLY A 107 -11.02 -19.70 -19.35
CA GLY A 107 -11.79 -18.46 -19.40
C GLY A 107 -12.50 -18.11 -18.09
N LEU A 108 -12.20 -18.82 -16.99
CA LEU A 108 -12.78 -18.58 -15.69
C LEU A 108 -11.86 -17.73 -14.81
N LEU A 109 -12.50 -16.91 -13.98
CA LEU A 109 -11.82 -16.05 -13.01
C LEU A 109 -11.62 -16.80 -11.69
N TYR A 110 -10.43 -16.61 -11.11
CA TYR A 110 -10.01 -17.17 -9.84
C TYR A 110 -9.42 -16.07 -8.95
N GLN A 111 -9.55 -16.26 -7.63
CA GLN A 111 -8.96 -15.40 -6.61
C GLN A 111 -8.29 -16.23 -5.53
N ALA A 112 -7.09 -15.84 -5.13
CA ALA A 112 -6.44 -16.33 -3.93
C ALA A 112 -6.40 -15.23 -2.88
N HIS A 113 -6.81 -15.55 -1.66
CA HIS A 113 -6.71 -14.67 -0.51
C HIS A 113 -5.77 -15.30 0.53
N ALA A 114 -4.72 -14.58 0.91
CA ALA A 114 -3.82 -15.00 1.98
C ALA A 114 -4.41 -14.62 3.34
N ASP A 115 -4.53 -15.59 4.25
CA ASP A 115 -4.88 -15.32 5.64
C ASP A 115 -3.75 -14.58 6.38
N GLU A 116 -3.97 -14.27 7.66
CA GLU A 116 -2.99 -13.59 8.51
C GLU A 116 -1.68 -14.37 8.67
N THR A 117 -1.68 -15.68 8.41
CA THR A 117 -0.49 -16.54 8.43
C THR A 117 0.20 -16.64 7.06
N GLY A 118 -0.34 -15.97 6.03
CA GLY A 118 0.14 -16.04 4.66
C GLY A 118 -0.35 -17.27 3.88
N ARG A 119 -1.21 -18.12 4.46
CA ARG A 119 -1.76 -19.28 3.76
C ARG A 119 -2.86 -18.82 2.80
N SER A 120 -2.70 -19.16 1.53
CA SER A 120 -3.63 -18.77 0.48
C SER A 120 -4.80 -19.74 0.35
N ARG A 121 -6.02 -19.22 0.43
CA ARG A 121 -7.25 -19.92 0.06
C ARG A 121 -7.68 -19.46 -1.33
N VAL A 122 -7.92 -20.40 -2.22
CA VAL A 122 -8.38 -20.13 -3.58
C VAL A 122 -9.89 -20.32 -3.70
N GLN A 123 -10.54 -19.39 -4.37
CA GLN A 123 -11.91 -19.49 -4.85
C GLN A 123 -11.92 -19.21 -6.35
N GLY A 124 -12.82 -19.83 -7.12
CA GLY A 124 -12.85 -19.60 -8.56
C GLY A 124 -13.90 -20.39 -9.30
N GLY A 125 -13.75 -20.45 -10.61
CA GLY A 125 -14.78 -20.98 -11.51
C GLY A 125 -15.84 -19.94 -11.89
N PHE A 126 -15.54 -18.65 -11.71
CA PHE A 126 -16.48 -17.59 -12.02
C PHE A 126 -16.38 -17.24 -13.51
N SER A 127 -17.46 -17.50 -14.26
CA SER A 127 -17.53 -17.11 -15.66
C SER A 127 -17.57 -15.59 -15.80
N ALA A 128 -16.56 -15.03 -16.47
CA ALA A 128 -16.57 -13.64 -16.91
C ALA A 128 -17.55 -13.40 -18.07
N ALA A 129 -17.84 -14.45 -18.87
CA ALA A 129 -18.72 -14.38 -20.04
C ALA A 129 -20.21 -14.21 -19.68
N SER A 130 -20.61 -14.58 -18.45
CA SER A 130 -22.02 -14.64 -18.05
C SER A 130 -22.59 -13.31 -17.53
N ARG A 131 -21.83 -12.19 -17.55
CA ARG A 131 -22.24 -10.94 -16.87
C ARG A 131 -22.25 -9.65 -17.73
N GLY A 132 -22.50 -9.77 -19.04
CA GLY A 132 -22.86 -8.61 -19.87
C GLY A 132 -21.75 -7.56 -20.03
N SER A 133 -22.08 -6.27 -19.78
CA SER A 133 -21.23 -5.09 -20.01
C SER A 133 -20.27 -4.73 -18.87
N LEU A 134 -20.13 -5.59 -17.85
CA LEU A 134 -19.24 -5.31 -16.71
C LEU A 134 -17.77 -5.44 -17.10
N SER A 135 -16.97 -4.53 -16.59
CA SER A 135 -15.52 -4.62 -16.61
C SER A 135 -15.00 -5.71 -15.67
N LEU A 136 -13.78 -6.22 -15.91
CA LEU A 136 -13.16 -7.22 -15.02
C LEU A 136 -12.94 -6.67 -13.60
N ARG A 137 -12.77 -5.35 -13.47
CA ARG A 137 -12.71 -4.69 -12.17
C ARG A 137 -14.04 -4.81 -11.42
N GLU A 138 -15.15 -4.42 -12.05
CA GLU A 138 -16.47 -4.54 -11.42
C GLU A 138 -16.77 -5.98 -11.03
N LEU A 139 -16.40 -6.95 -11.87
CA LEU A 139 -16.52 -8.37 -11.54
C LEU A 139 -15.69 -8.75 -10.30
N THR A 140 -14.44 -8.28 -10.22
CA THR A 140 -13.54 -8.54 -9.08
C THR A 140 -14.11 -7.97 -7.78
N ASP A 141 -14.65 -6.76 -7.81
CA ASP A 141 -15.26 -6.12 -6.64
C ASP A 141 -16.53 -6.85 -6.18
N LEU A 142 -17.33 -7.40 -7.12
CA LEU A 142 -18.50 -8.24 -6.80
C LEU A 142 -18.14 -9.59 -6.16
N LEU A 143 -16.95 -10.12 -6.42
CA LEU A 143 -16.47 -11.38 -5.80
C LEU A 143 -15.91 -11.15 -4.38
N THR A 144 -15.56 -9.90 -4.05
CA THR A 144 -15.05 -9.52 -2.73
C THR A 144 -15.82 -8.32 -2.18
N PRO A 145 -17.15 -8.45 -2.01
CA PRO A 145 -17.96 -7.38 -1.46
C PRO A 145 -17.45 -7.07 -0.05
N HIS A 146 -17.41 -5.79 0.32
CA HIS A 146 -16.92 -5.27 1.61
C HIS A 146 -15.41 -5.15 1.80
N ARG A 147 -14.56 -5.54 0.84
CA ARG A 147 -13.10 -5.39 0.97
C ARG A 147 -12.66 -3.96 1.33
N LEU A 148 -13.22 -2.96 0.65
CA LEU A 148 -12.90 -1.56 0.89
C LEU A 148 -13.53 -1.03 2.18
N GLU A 149 -14.68 -1.58 2.58
CA GLU A 149 -15.32 -1.26 3.84
C GLU A 149 -14.50 -1.80 5.02
N ALA A 150 -14.00 -3.03 4.92
CA ALA A 150 -13.08 -3.62 5.90
C ALA A 150 -11.81 -2.76 6.03
N LEU A 151 -11.22 -2.33 4.91
CA LEU A 151 -10.06 -1.43 4.91
C LEU A 151 -10.37 -0.07 5.56
N ALA A 152 -11.50 0.55 5.22
CA ALA A 152 -11.89 1.84 5.78
C ALA A 152 -12.13 1.79 7.29
N ASN A 153 -12.52 0.62 7.81
CA ASN A 153 -12.83 0.39 9.22
C ASN A 153 -11.72 -0.36 9.98
N ALA A 154 -10.61 -0.70 9.33
CA ALA A 154 -9.50 -1.40 9.96
C ALA A 154 -8.91 -0.56 11.11
N SER A 155 -8.61 -1.21 12.23
CA SER A 155 -7.91 -0.55 13.35
C SER A 155 -6.51 -0.13 12.91
N PRO A 156 -6.13 1.16 13.09
CA PRO A 156 -4.77 1.58 12.79
C PRO A 156 -3.75 0.83 13.65
N THR A 157 -2.60 0.48 13.05
CA THR A 157 -1.48 -0.10 13.78
C THR A 157 -0.82 0.95 14.70
N ALA A 158 -0.05 0.49 15.68
CA ALA A 158 0.72 1.37 16.57
C ALA A 158 1.62 2.34 15.78
N ALA A 159 2.31 1.84 14.75
CA ALA A 159 3.16 2.67 13.89
C ALA A 159 2.39 3.78 13.16
N LEU A 160 1.17 3.51 12.70
CA LEU A 160 0.31 4.52 12.07
C LEU A 160 -0.20 5.55 13.08
N LEU A 161 -0.51 5.13 14.31
CA LEU A 161 -0.89 6.03 15.40
C LEU A 161 0.27 6.95 15.78
N ASP A 162 1.48 6.42 15.89
CA ASP A 162 2.70 7.19 16.20
C ASP A 162 2.99 8.21 15.09
N ALA A 163 2.95 7.78 13.82
CA ALA A 163 3.13 8.68 12.68
C ALA A 163 2.11 9.83 12.67
N ARG A 164 0.85 9.55 13.05
CA ARG A 164 -0.19 10.57 13.18
C ARG A 164 0.10 11.57 14.30
N GLN A 165 0.57 11.08 15.46
CA GLN A 165 0.94 11.94 16.57
C GLN A 165 2.15 12.81 16.21
N ASP A 166 3.16 12.25 15.57
CA ASP A 166 4.35 12.98 15.14
C ASP A 166 4.01 14.07 14.11
N ALA A 167 3.19 13.75 13.12
CA ALA A 167 2.71 14.75 12.16
C ALA A 167 1.94 15.88 12.84
N ARG A 168 1.14 15.57 13.87
CA ARG A 168 0.44 16.59 14.68
C ARG A 168 1.43 17.49 15.42
N ARG A 169 2.47 16.91 16.05
CA ARG A 169 3.53 17.69 16.74
C ARG A 169 4.26 18.62 15.77
N VAL A 170 4.66 18.11 14.61
CA VAL A 170 5.34 18.89 13.55
C VAL A 170 4.44 20.02 13.05
N ARG A 171 3.15 19.77 12.83
CA ARG A 171 2.20 20.80 12.37
C ARG A 171 2.02 21.92 13.39
N VAL A 172 1.90 21.58 14.68
CA VAL A 172 1.81 22.57 15.76
C VAL A 172 3.10 23.40 15.85
N ALA A 173 4.27 22.76 15.80
CA ALA A 173 5.55 23.47 15.82
C ALA A 173 5.71 24.41 14.60
N ASN A 174 5.30 23.96 13.41
CA ASN A 174 5.32 24.79 12.20
C ASN A 174 4.34 25.97 12.29
N LEU A 175 3.15 25.78 12.88
CA LEU A 175 2.17 26.87 13.06
C LEU A 175 2.70 27.93 14.02
N ALA A 176 3.33 27.52 15.13
CA ALA A 176 3.97 28.45 16.07
C ALA A 176 5.05 29.29 15.36
N ARG A 177 5.94 28.63 14.61
CA ARG A 177 6.97 29.31 13.81
C ARG A 177 6.38 30.26 12.78
N TYR A 178 5.33 29.85 12.08
CA TYR A 178 4.67 30.67 11.07
C TYR A 178 4.01 31.91 11.69
N ARG A 179 3.37 31.76 12.86
CA ARG A 179 2.82 32.88 13.62
C ARG A 179 3.91 33.86 14.04
N ASP A 180 5.04 33.37 14.52
CA ASP A 180 6.16 34.21 14.94
C ASP A 180 6.82 34.93 13.75
N ASP A 181 6.92 34.27 12.58
CA ASP A 181 7.39 34.90 11.33
C ASP A 181 6.42 36.00 10.84
N ILE A 182 5.10 35.78 10.89
CA ILE A 182 4.11 36.82 10.61
C ILE A 182 4.26 37.98 11.60
N ALA A 183 4.32 37.71 12.90
CA ALA A 183 4.45 38.75 13.91
C ALA A 183 5.72 39.58 13.71
N TRP A 184 6.83 38.94 13.35
CA TRP A 184 8.08 39.61 13.02
C TRP A 184 7.96 40.49 11.77
N ARG A 185 7.39 39.96 10.67
CA ARG A 185 7.25 40.69 9.40
C ARG A 185 6.32 41.90 9.50
N PHE A 186 5.31 41.85 10.36
CA PHE A 186 4.32 42.91 10.53
C PHE A 186 4.51 43.73 11.81
N GLY A 187 5.67 43.62 12.47
CA GLY A 187 6.05 44.51 13.58
C GLY A 187 5.24 44.32 14.87
N HIS A 188 4.63 43.15 15.07
CA HIS A 188 3.82 42.84 16.26
C HIS A 188 4.62 42.19 17.41
N VAL A 189 5.96 42.19 17.36
CA VAL A 189 6.79 41.56 18.39
C VAL A 189 7.17 42.56 19.49
N ALA A 190 6.78 42.25 20.73
CA ALA A 190 7.34 42.91 21.91
C ALA A 190 8.79 42.44 22.13
N TRP A 191 9.68 43.39 22.39
CA TRP A 191 11.10 43.20 22.72
C TRP A 191 11.32 42.11 23.81
N PRO A 192 12.36 41.26 23.74
CA PRO A 192 13.57 41.36 22.91
C PRO A 192 13.58 40.43 21.67
N ALA A 193 14.57 40.67 20.80
CA ALA A 193 14.74 39.99 19.51
C ALA A 193 14.87 38.44 19.62
N PRO A 194 14.39 37.66 18.64
CA PRO A 194 14.38 36.19 18.72
C PRO A 194 15.79 35.59 18.59
N GLN A 195 16.00 34.44 19.24
CA GLN A 195 17.21 33.61 19.11
C GLN A 195 17.47 33.13 17.66
N PRO A 196 18.73 32.80 17.30
CA PRO A 196 19.08 32.36 15.95
C PRO A 196 18.25 31.16 15.48
N ARG A 197 17.88 31.18 14.20
CA ARG A 197 17.00 30.19 13.57
C ARG A 197 17.59 28.78 13.72
N PRO A 198 16.90 27.80 14.34
CA PRO A 198 17.29 26.40 14.20
C PRO A 198 17.06 25.95 12.75
N GLU A 199 17.95 25.10 12.24
CA GLU A 199 17.87 24.55 10.87
C GLU A 199 16.48 23.99 10.53
N PRO A 200 16.05 24.08 9.26
CA PRO A 200 14.81 23.46 8.81
C PRO A 200 14.90 21.94 9.05
N MET A 201 14.00 21.40 9.87
CA MET A 201 13.90 19.95 9.99
C MET A 201 13.46 19.37 8.63
N PRO A 202 14.11 18.30 8.15
CA PRO A 202 13.81 17.71 6.85
C PRO A 202 12.34 17.28 6.81
N ARG A 203 11.60 17.79 5.81
CA ARG A 203 10.27 17.29 5.48
C ARG A 203 10.41 16.00 4.68
N VAL A 204 9.48 15.08 4.92
CA VAL A 204 9.38 13.70 4.40
C VAL A 204 10.23 12.68 5.17
N ARG A 205 9.66 12.14 6.25
CA ARG A 205 10.00 10.79 6.71
C ARG A 205 8.89 9.85 6.24
N VAL A 206 9.13 9.13 5.15
CA VAL A 206 8.35 7.91 4.86
C VAL A 206 8.71 6.92 5.96
N ALA A 207 7.82 6.71 6.93
CA ALA A 207 7.98 5.65 7.90
C ALA A 207 7.68 4.32 7.19
N ARG A 208 8.74 3.62 6.75
CA ARG A 208 8.64 2.25 6.23
C ARG A 208 8.79 1.29 7.41
N HIS A 209 7.93 0.28 7.50
CA HIS A 209 8.17 -0.85 8.37
C HIS A 209 9.15 -1.81 7.67
N LEU A 210 10.43 -1.45 7.66
CA LEU A 210 11.47 -2.39 7.27
C LEU A 210 11.69 -3.33 8.45
N GLY A 211 11.23 -4.57 8.34
CA GLY A 211 11.72 -5.65 9.20
C GLY A 211 13.22 -5.82 8.92
N SER A 212 14.07 -5.18 9.72
CA SER A 212 15.52 -5.16 9.54
C SER A 212 16.19 -6.10 10.53
N GLU A 213 16.51 -7.31 10.10
CA GLU A 213 17.77 -7.94 10.51
C GLU A 213 18.87 -7.42 9.57
N PRO A 214 20.00 -6.90 10.08
CA PRO A 214 21.10 -6.48 9.23
C PRO A 214 21.81 -7.71 8.64
N ILE A 215 21.80 -7.83 7.31
CA ILE A 215 22.72 -8.72 6.59
C ILE A 215 24.12 -8.14 6.74
N ILE A 216 24.91 -8.73 7.63
CA ILE A 216 26.35 -8.45 7.76
C ILE A 216 27.06 -9.09 6.56
N TYR A 217 27.47 -8.27 5.59
CA TYR A 217 28.48 -8.69 4.61
C TYR A 217 29.85 -8.65 5.31
N ALA A 218 30.38 -9.83 5.64
CA ALA A 218 31.78 -9.96 6.01
C ALA A 218 32.64 -9.68 4.77
N ALA A 219 33.37 -8.57 4.77
CA ALA A 219 34.47 -8.36 3.86
C ALA A 219 35.59 -9.35 4.23
N GLY A 220 35.89 -10.30 3.33
CA GLY A 220 37.08 -11.14 3.45
C GLY A 220 38.35 -10.29 3.34
N PRO A 221 39.45 -10.66 4.03
CA PRO A 221 40.66 -9.87 4.01
C PRO A 221 41.32 -9.97 2.62
N ALA A 222 41.80 -8.83 2.14
CA ALA A 222 42.72 -8.79 1.02
C ALA A 222 44.09 -9.32 1.48
N ALA A 223 44.54 -10.40 0.86
CA ALA A 223 45.94 -10.78 0.67
C ALA A 223 46.02 -11.78 -0.50
#